data_AF-A0A1N5TQB7-F1
#
_entry.id   AF-A0A1N5TQB7-F1
#
_cell.length_a   1.000
_cell.length_b   1.000
_cell.length_c   1.000
_cell.angle_alpha   90.00
_cell.angle_beta   90.00
_cell.angle_gamma   90.00
#
_symmetry.space_group_name_H-M   'P 1'
#
loop_
_entity.id
_entity.type
_entity.pdbx_description
1 polymer ?
#
loop_
_entity_poly.entity_id
_entity_poly.type
_entity_poly.pdbx_seq_one_letter_code
_entity_poly.pdbx_strand_id
1 'polypeptide(L)'
;MTTTYSGPARLILVDGACISGMASLSTNQRGGLNGWGGTFRPDEITTDLRNAVEGLQLELPYDRMGTVAVTGIRKLLATQVLMSLTGRGPAPF
;
A
#
# COMPACT_ATOMS: atom_id res chain seq x y z
N MET A 1 -10.63 16.49 9.42
CA MET A 1 -9.15 16.51 9.32
C MET A 1 -8.74 15.45 8.33
N THR A 2 -7.94 15.81 7.33
CA THR A 2 -7.35 14.85 6.39
C THR A 2 -6.02 14.41 6.96
N THR A 3 -5.91 13.17 7.41
CA THR A 3 -4.62 12.61 7.81
C THR A 3 -3.96 12.07 6.56
N THR A 4 -2.71 12.46 6.32
CA THR A 4 -1.91 11.95 5.21
C THR A 4 -0.61 11.39 5.76
N TYR A 5 -0.24 10.21 5.29
CA TYR A 5 1.06 9.62 5.51
C TYR A 5 1.83 9.62 4.19
N SER A 6 3.10 10.01 4.23
CA SER A 6 4.00 9.90 3.09
C SER A 6 5.39 9.53 3.60
N GLY A 7 5.82 8.30 3.31
CA GLY A 7 7.06 7.80 3.90
C GLY A 7 7.36 6.34 3.54
N PRO A 8 8.44 5.80 4.09
CA PRO A 8 8.86 4.43 3.86
C PRO A 8 7.87 3.45 4.48
N ALA A 9 7.48 2.42 3.72
CA ALA A 9 6.58 1.37 4.16
C ALA A 9 7.06 0.03 3.61
N ARG A 10 6.59 -1.06 4.23
CA ARG A 10 6.84 -2.43 3.79
C ARG A 10 5.51 -3.08 3.45
N LEU A 11 5.39 -3.59 2.24
CA LEU A 11 4.25 -4.38 1.82
C LEU A 11 4.57 -5.85 2.10
N ILE A 12 3.79 -6.49 2.96
CA ILE A 12 3.90 -7.89 3.29
C ILE A 12 2.87 -8.65 2.45
N LEU A 13 3.38 -9.55 1.62
CA LEU A 13 2.59 -10.44 0.78
C LEU A 13 2.04 -11.60 1.61
N VAL A 14 1.02 -12.29 1.09
CA VAL A 14 0.38 -13.45 1.76
C VAL A 14 1.33 -14.63 1.96
N ASP A 15 2.39 -14.72 1.17
CA ASP A 15 3.45 -15.74 1.28
C ASP A 15 4.52 -15.35 2.32
N GLY A 16 4.39 -14.18 2.97
CA GLY A 16 5.34 -13.64 3.93
C GLY A 16 6.47 -12.83 3.31
N ALA A 17 6.54 -12.69 1.98
CA ALA A 17 7.53 -11.85 1.34
C ALA A 17 7.31 -10.38 1.71
N CYS A 18 8.38 -9.68 2.08
CA CYS A 18 8.34 -8.28 2.47
C CYS A 18 8.99 -7.42 1.38
N ILE A 19 8.24 -6.44 0.87
CA ILE A 19 8.68 -5.54 -0.18
C ILE A 19 8.77 -4.14 0.39
N SER A 20 9.99 -3.58 0.43
CA SER A 20 10.21 -2.20 0.85
C SER A 20 9.83 -1.21 -0.25
N GLY A 21 9.34 -0.05 0.16
CA GLY A 21 8.99 1.01 -0.76
C GLY A 21 8.50 2.27 -0.07
N MET A 22 7.94 3.18 -0.86
CA MET A 22 7.34 4.43 -0.40
C MET A 22 5.82 4.36 -0.49
N ALA A 23 5.13 4.58 0.62
CA ALA A 23 3.68 4.72 0.67
C ALA A 23 3.27 6.19 0.77
N SER A 24 2.22 6.55 0.03
CA SER A 24 1.50 7.81 0.19
C SER A 24 0.03 7.48 0.45
N LEU A 25 -0.43 7.65 1.68
CA LEU A 25 -1.75 7.26 2.16
C LEU A 25 -2.51 8.46 2.66
N SER A 26 -3.83 8.42 2.57
CA SER A 26 -4.72 9.43 3.12
C SER A 26 -6.04 8.81 3.58
N THR A 27 -6.69 9.44 4.54
CA THR A 27 -8.04 9.09 4.98
C THR A 27 -9.14 9.75 4.12
N ASN A 28 -8.77 10.48 3.07
CA ASN A 28 -9.70 11.27 2.28
C ASN A 28 -10.28 10.44 1.12
N GLN A 29 -11.40 9.76 1.36
CA GLN A 29 -12.13 9.08 0.30
C GLN A 29 -13.23 9.96 -0.27
N ARG A 30 -13.01 10.43 -1.50
CA ARG A 30 -14.08 10.73 -2.44
C ARG A 30 -14.69 9.38 -2.91
N GLY A 31 -15.32 8.64 -2.00
CA GLY A 31 -15.99 7.37 -2.30
C GLY A 31 -15.89 6.29 -1.22
N GLY A 32 -16.69 6.40 -0.16
CA GLY A 32 -17.13 5.24 0.64
C GLY A 32 -16.64 5.17 2.08
N LEU A 33 -17.44 5.69 3.01
CA LEU A 33 -17.51 5.34 4.45
C LEU A 33 -16.32 4.54 5.02
N ASN A 34 -15.40 5.24 5.68
CA ASN A 34 -14.37 4.72 6.60
C ASN A 34 -13.12 4.04 6.01
N GLY A 35 -12.87 4.11 4.69
CA GLY A 35 -11.62 3.61 4.11
C GLY A 35 -10.50 4.64 4.09
N TRP A 36 -9.29 4.25 4.47
CA TRP A 36 -8.05 4.97 4.12
C TRP A 36 -7.43 4.31 2.89
N GLY A 37 -6.55 4.99 2.18
CA GLY A 37 -5.91 4.41 1.01
C GLY A 37 -4.95 5.39 0.35
N GLY A 38 -4.39 4.99 -0.78
CA GLY A 38 -3.48 5.83 -1.52
C GLY A 38 -2.64 5.02 -2.48
N THR A 39 -1.34 5.23 -2.46
CA THR A 39 -0.42 4.57 -3.37
C THR A 39 0.81 4.00 -2.67
N PHE A 40 1.37 2.94 -3.26
CA PHE A 40 2.63 2.35 -2.85
C PHE A 40 3.55 2.18 -4.05
N ARG A 41 4.79 2.61 -3.89
CA ARG A 41 5.87 2.42 -4.86
C ARG A 41 6.91 1.50 -4.24
N PRO A 42 6.99 0.24 -4.66
CA PRO A 42 8.09 -0.62 -4.25
C PRO A 42 9.41 -0.08 -4.81
N ASP A 43 10.49 -0.29 -4.07
CA ASP A 43 11.84 0.09 -4.53
C ASP A 43 12.33 -0.84 -5.64
N GLU A 44 11.85 -2.09 -5.64
CA GLU A 44 12.16 -3.12 -6.64
C GLU A 44 10.88 -3.79 -7.15
N ILE A 45 10.79 -4.04 -8.47
CA ILE A 45 9.70 -4.84 -9.03
C ILE A 45 10.07 -6.31 -8.93
N THR A 46 9.43 -7.03 -8.02
CA THR A 46 9.49 -8.50 -7.99
C THR A 46 8.35 -9.08 -8.82
N THR A 47 8.53 -10.31 -9.32
CA THR A 47 7.49 -11.03 -10.06
C THR A 47 6.30 -11.37 -9.15
N ASP A 48 6.57 -11.58 -7.86
CA ASP A 48 5.61 -11.98 -6.82
C ASP A 48 4.54 -10.90 -6.60
N LEU A 49 4.95 -9.65 -6.74
CA LEU A 49 4.13 -8.46 -6.64
C LEU A 49 3.03 -8.38 -7.71
N ARG A 50 3.22 -9.00 -8.89
CA ARG A 50 2.19 -9.03 -9.94
C ARG A 50 1.05 -9.99 -9.61
N ASN A 51 1.31 -10.99 -8.79
CA ASN A 51 0.34 -12.03 -8.44
C ASN A 51 -0.41 -11.71 -7.13
N ALA A 52 0.13 -10.81 -6.31
CA ALA A 52 -0.45 -10.48 -5.01
C ALA A 52 -1.42 -9.30 -5.10
N VAL A 53 -2.72 -9.60 -5.14
CA VAL A 53 -3.80 -8.59 -5.26
C VAL A 53 -4.69 -8.55 -4.01
N GLU A 54 -4.76 -9.66 -3.27
CA GLU A 54 -5.61 -9.83 -2.10
C GLU A 54 -4.82 -10.23 -0.85
N GLY A 55 -5.32 -9.85 0.33
CA GLY A 55 -4.74 -10.27 1.61
C GLY A 55 -3.42 -9.59 1.99
N LEU A 56 -3.07 -8.47 1.36
CA LEU A 56 -1.83 -7.75 1.60
C LEU A 56 -1.87 -7.00 2.93
N GLN A 57 -0.71 -6.92 3.59
CA GLN A 57 -0.52 -6.06 4.76
C GLN A 57 0.48 -4.98 4.44
N LEU A 58 0.17 -3.76 4.87
CA LEU A 58 1.08 -2.62 4.79
C LEU A 58 1.58 -2.32 6.20
N GLU A 59 2.88 -2.49 6.39
CA GLU A 59 3.60 -2.12 7.59
C GLU A 59 4.24 -0.74 7.38
N LEU A 60 3.97 0.16 8.33
CA LEU A 60 4.54 1.49 8.44
C LEU A 60 5.57 1.49 9.56
N PRO A 61 6.43 2.52 9.65
CA PRO A 61 7.36 2.68 10.76
C PRO A 61 6.64 2.67 12.10
N TYR A 62 7.35 2.27 13.15
CA TYR A 62 6.81 2.10 14.51
C TYR A 62 5.78 0.97 14.64
N ASP A 63 6.00 -0.14 13.93
CA ASP A 63 5.19 -1.38 13.97
C ASP A 63 3.70 -1.17 13.68
N ARG A 64 3.35 -0.11 12.94
CA ARG A 64 1.96 0.18 12.61
C ARG A 64 1.56 -0.58 11.35
N MET A 65 0.60 -1.50 11.48
CA MET A 65 0.18 -2.35 10.37
C MET A 65 -1.28 -2.10 9.98
N GLY A 66 -1.55 -2.19 8.69
CA GLY A 66 -2.91 -2.10 8.14
C GLY A 66 -3.12 -3.08 7.00
N THR A 67 -4.28 -3.74 6.99
CA THR A 67 -4.66 -4.59 5.86
C THR A 67 -5.02 -3.71 4.66
N VAL A 68 -4.45 -4.01 3.51
CA VAL A 68 -4.70 -3.27 2.27
C VAL A 68 -5.10 -4.22 1.15
N ALA A 69 -5.91 -3.73 0.22
CA ALA A 69 -6.18 -4.38 -1.05
C ALA A 69 -5.59 -3.53 -2.17
N VAL A 70 -4.98 -4.17 -3.16
CA VAL A 70 -4.51 -3.48 -4.37
C VAL A 70 -5.71 -3.30 -5.30
N THR A 71 -6.06 -2.05 -5.58
CA THR A 71 -7.15 -1.71 -6.50
C THR A 71 -6.67 -1.43 -7.92
N GLY A 72 -5.37 -1.24 -8.10
CA GLY A 72 -4.77 -1.04 -9.41
C GLY A 72 -3.26 -1.07 -9.37
N ILE A 73 -2.65 -1.50 -10.47
CA ILE A 73 -1.20 -1.51 -10.64
C ILE A 73 -0.87 -0.81 -11.95
N ARG A 74 -0.05 0.24 -11.89
CA ARG A 74 0.38 1.01 -13.06
C ARG A 74 1.89 0.97 -13.17
N LYS A 75 2.40 0.52 -14.30
CA LYS A 75 3.82 0.61 -14.62
C LYS A 75 4.17 2.07 -14.95
N LEU A 76 5.16 2.64 -14.26
CA LEU A 76 5.65 3.99 -14.52
C LEU A 76 6.88 3.95 -15.44
N LEU A 77 7.83 3.06 -15.17
CA LEU A 77 9.08 2.88 -15.94
C LEU A 77 9.38 1.38 -16.11
N ALA A 78 10.46 1.06 -16.85
CA ALA A 78 10.90 -0.33 -17.02
C ALA A 78 11.08 -1.07 -15.68
N THR A 79 11.56 -0.35 -14.65
CA THR A 79 11.89 -0.84 -13.31
C THR A 79 11.01 -0.27 -12.20
N GLN A 80 10.00 0.56 -12.50
CA GLN A 80 9.13 1.17 -11.47
C GLN A 80 7.64 0.92 -11.73
N VAL A 81 6.92 0.62 -10.66
CA VAL A 81 5.48 0.41 -10.63
C VAL A 81 4.88 1.27 -9.51
N LEU A 82 3.65 1.72 -9.72
CA LEU A 82 2.82 2.42 -8.76
C LEU A 82 1.57 1.57 -8.51
N MET A 83 1.32 1.21 -7.26
CA MET A 83 0.12 0.50 -6.86
C MET A 83 -0.84 1.47 -6.21
N SER A 84 -2.12 1.34 -6.55
CA SER A 84 -3.22 1.95 -5.80
C SER A 84 -3.66 0.98 -4.71
N LEU A 85 -3.66 1.45 -3.47
CA LEU A 85 -4.02 0.68 -2.29
C LEU A 85 -5.29 1.24 -1.66
N THR A 86 -6.13 0.34 -1.18
CA THR A 86 -7.27 0.67 -0.31
C THR A 86 -7.15 -0.12 0.98
N GLY A 87 -6.99 0.60 2.08
CA GLY A 87 -6.94 0.05 3.42
C GLY A 87 -8.31 -0.40 3.91
N ARG A 88 -8.32 -1.46 4.70
CA ARG A 88 -9.48 -1.95 5.44
C ARG A 88 -9.28 -1.67 6.93
N GLY A 89 -10.33 -1.18 7.59
CA GLY A 89 -10.29 -0.86 9.02
C GLY A 89 -9.65 0.50 9.34
N PRO A 90 -9.20 0.73 10.59
CA PRO A 90 -8.64 2.02 11.00
C PRO A 90 -7.34 2.33 10.26
N ALA A 91 -7.08 3.62 10.02
CA ALA A 91 -5.83 4.07 9.41
C ALA A 91 -4.65 3.79 10.35
N PRO A 92 -3.58 3.13 9.88
CA PRO A 92 -2.41 2.82 10.70
C PRO A 92 -1.46 4.03 10.84
N PHE A 93 -1.89 5.27 10.52
CA PHE A 93 -1.04 6.47 10.54
C PHE A 93 -1.70 7.65 11.25
#